data_AF-A0A1Q3BKC9-F1
#
_entry.id   AF-A0A1Q3BKC9-F1
#
_cell.length_a   1.000
_cell.length_b   1.000
_cell.length_c   1.000
_cell.angle_alpha   90.00
_cell.angle_beta   90.00
_cell.angle_gamma   90.00
#
_symmetry.space_group_name_H-M   'P 1'
#
loop_
_entity.id
_entity.type
_entity.pdbx_description
1 polymer ?
#
loop_
_entity_poly.entity_id
_entity_poly.type
_entity_poly.pdbx_seq_one_letter_code
_entity_poly.pdbx_strand_id
1 'polypeptide(L)'
;MTGSAESYLPRMVKLDFPKFNGTEDPTSWVCRAEQFFEFHQTPEEERVPLASFNLEGDTQLWYQLMKEEHEVVTWQVFKEGLHVRYGPTQYQDFFGDLTKLISHVVLLVSTWH
;
A
#
# COMPACT_ATOMS: atom_id res chain seq x y z
N MET A 1 17.61 48.20 -8.43
CA MET A 1 17.28 46.81 -8.86
C MET A 1 17.77 45.87 -7.77
N THR A 2 16.95 45.61 -6.76
CA THR A 2 17.27 44.66 -5.69
C THR A 2 16.36 43.46 -5.88
N GLY A 3 16.91 42.39 -6.47
CA GLY A 3 16.21 41.13 -6.64
C GLY A 3 15.90 40.55 -5.27
N SER A 4 14.62 40.49 -4.94
CA SER A 4 14.10 39.73 -3.81
C SER A 4 14.53 38.28 -4.00
N ALA A 5 15.37 37.77 -3.09
CA ALA A 5 15.61 36.35 -2.95
C ALA A 5 14.28 35.70 -2.55
N GLU A 6 13.52 35.24 -3.55
CA GLU A 6 12.39 34.36 -3.31
C GLU A 6 12.93 33.16 -2.52
N SER A 7 12.46 33.05 -1.27
CA SER A 7 12.76 31.94 -0.39
C SER A 7 12.34 30.65 -1.09
N TYR A 8 13.32 29.88 -1.56
CA TYR A 8 13.15 28.47 -1.93
C TYR A 8 12.94 27.67 -0.64
N LEU A 9 11.85 27.94 0.08
CA LEU A 9 11.36 26.97 1.04
C LEU A 9 10.90 25.77 0.20
N PRO A 10 11.47 24.57 0.42
CA PRO A 10 10.94 23.37 -0.21
C PRO A 10 9.46 23.35 0.13
N ARG A 11 8.58 23.39 -0.89
CA ARG A 11 7.17 23.10 -0.67
C ARG A 11 7.12 21.73 -0.05
N MET A 12 6.87 21.67 1.27
CA MET A 12 6.66 20.40 1.95
C MET A 12 5.47 19.75 1.26
N VAL A 13 5.74 18.73 0.46
CA VAL A 13 4.68 17.95 -0.19
C VAL A 13 3.97 17.23 0.95
N LYS A 14 2.73 17.65 1.22
CA LYS A 14 1.86 16.93 2.13
C LYS A 14 1.40 15.68 1.38
N LEU A 15 1.86 14.51 1.83
CA LEU A 15 1.34 13.24 1.34
C LEU A 15 0.03 12.95 2.07
N ASP A 16 -0.99 12.55 1.34
CA ASP A 16 -2.24 12.02 1.93
C ASP A 16 -2.06 10.53 2.25
N PHE A 17 -2.73 10.06 3.29
CA PHE A 17 -2.69 8.64 3.65
C PHE A 17 -3.43 7.82 2.58
N PRO A 18 -2.87 6.68 2.10
CA PRO A 18 -3.50 5.90 1.06
C PRO A 18 -4.77 5.20 1.57
N LYS A 19 -5.84 5.24 0.79
CA LYS A 19 -7.10 4.53 1.07
C LYS A 19 -7.07 3.11 0.54
N PHE A 20 -7.77 2.17 1.19
CA PHE A 20 -7.86 0.78 0.74
C PHE A 20 -9.28 0.23 0.79
N ASN A 21 -9.81 -0.13 -0.37
CA ASN A 21 -11.14 -0.70 -0.54
C ASN A 21 -11.13 -2.22 -0.85
N GLY A 22 -9.95 -2.85 -0.85
CA GLY A 22 -9.81 -4.28 -1.10
C GLY A 22 -9.78 -4.70 -2.57
N THR A 23 -9.83 -3.77 -3.53
CA THR A 23 -9.78 -4.10 -4.96
C THR A 23 -8.38 -4.03 -5.57
N GLU A 24 -7.44 -3.37 -4.89
CA GLU A 24 -6.04 -3.27 -5.33
C GLU A 24 -5.16 -4.29 -4.61
N ASP A 25 -3.97 -4.55 -5.15
CA ASP A 25 -2.98 -5.43 -4.53
C ASP A 25 -2.58 -4.89 -3.14
N PRO A 26 -2.80 -5.66 -2.05
CA PRO A 26 -2.46 -5.22 -0.71
C PRO A 26 -0.96 -4.95 -0.54
N THR A 27 -0.08 -5.61 -1.32
CA THR A 27 1.37 -5.36 -1.27
C THR A 27 1.70 -3.92 -1.64
N SER A 28 1.13 -3.44 -2.74
CA SER A 28 1.31 -2.08 -3.23
C SER A 28 0.75 -1.04 -2.25
N TRP A 29 -0.42 -1.31 -1.66
CA TRP A 29 -1.00 -0.42 -0.67
C TRP A 29 -0.17 -0.36 0.63
N VAL A 30 0.25 -1.50 1.15
CA VAL A 30 1.11 -1.59 2.34
C VAL A 30 2.42 -0.82 2.14
N CYS A 31 3.05 -0.97 0.97
CA CYS A 31 4.28 -0.25 0.65
C CYS A 31 4.08 1.29 0.72
N ARG A 32 2.97 1.80 0.16
CA ARG A 32 2.64 3.23 0.25
C ARG A 32 2.36 3.69 1.68
N ALA A 33 1.67 2.87 2.47
CA ALA A 33 1.41 3.16 3.88
C ALA A 33 2.72 3.21 4.69
N GLU A 34 3.64 2.28 4.46
CA GLU A 34 4.95 2.26 5.12
C GLU A 34 5.81 3.47 4.73
N GLN A 35 5.80 3.87 3.46
CA GLN A 35 6.44 5.12 3.01
C GLN A 35 5.84 6.36 3.69
N PHE A 36 4.51 6.40 3.84
CA PHE A 36 3.84 7.48 4.56
C PHE A 36 4.32 7.54 6.02
N PHE A 37 4.35 6.39 6.70
CA PHE A 37 4.79 6.31 8.10
C PHE A 37 6.25 6.72 8.27
N GLU A 38 7.12 6.32 7.34
CA GLU A 38 8.53 6.72 7.36
C GLU A 38 8.68 8.23 7.17
N PHE A 39 8.00 8.79 6.17
CA PHE A 39 8.06 10.22 5.86
C PHE A 39 7.55 11.10 7.01
N HIS A 40 6.45 10.69 7.65
CA HIS A 40 5.86 11.43 8.78
C HIS A 40 6.39 10.99 10.15
N GLN A 41 7.34 10.06 10.20
CA GLN A 41 7.88 9.48 11.42
C GLN A 41 6.79 8.94 12.38
N THR A 42 5.78 8.28 11.81
CA THR A 42 4.62 7.77 12.57
C THR A 42 5.04 6.68 13.56
N PRO A 43 4.74 6.86 14.87
CA PRO A 43 4.99 5.85 15.90
C PRO A 43 4.29 4.52 15.59
N GLU A 44 4.88 3.40 16.02
CA GLU A 44 4.38 2.06 15.67
C GLU A 44 2.95 1.82 16.17
N GLU A 45 2.64 2.30 17.37
CA GLU A 45 1.33 2.24 18.02
C GLU A 45 0.24 3.03 17.28
N GLU A 46 0.61 4.01 16.45
CA GLU A 46 -0.32 4.82 15.67
C GLU A 46 -0.57 4.25 14.26
N ARG A 47 0.29 3.35 13.78
CA ARG A 47 0.23 2.84 12.39
C ARG A 47 -1.07 2.10 12.10
N VAL A 48 -1.44 1.12 12.92
CA VAL A 48 -2.67 0.34 12.74
C VAL A 48 -3.92 1.22 12.90
N PRO A 49 -4.05 2.08 13.93
CA PRO A 49 -5.14 3.05 14.00
C PRO A 49 -5.27 3.91 12.73
N LEU A 50 -4.17 4.48 12.23
CA LEU A 50 -4.21 5.36 11.05
C LEU A 50 -4.56 4.58 9.77
N ALA A 51 -3.96 3.40 9.58
CA ALA A 51 -4.24 2.50 8.48
C ALA A 51 -5.70 2.05 8.46
N SER A 52 -6.20 1.59 9.60
CA SER A 52 -7.57 1.12 9.74
C SER A 52 -8.60 2.22 9.49
N PHE A 53 -8.31 3.46 9.87
CA PHE A 53 -9.22 4.59 9.60
C PHE A 53 -9.40 4.89 8.10
N ASN A 54 -8.43 4.50 7.26
CA ASN A 54 -8.44 4.72 5.82
C ASN A 54 -8.85 3.48 5.02
N LEU A 55 -9.38 2.45 5.69
CA LEU A 55 -10.08 1.35 5.04
C LEU A 55 -11.48 1.78 4.61
N GLU A 56 -11.94 1.30 3.46
CA GLU A 56 -13.21 1.68 2.86
C GLU A 56 -14.07 0.45 2.52
N GLY A 57 -15.39 0.57 2.73
CA GLY A 57 -16.33 -0.50 2.40
C GLY A 57 -16.10 -1.76 3.24
N ASP A 58 -16.08 -2.92 2.58
CA ASP A 58 -16.03 -4.23 3.25
C ASP A 58 -14.70 -4.49 3.97
N THR A 59 -13.62 -3.79 3.62
CA THR A 59 -12.33 -3.89 4.35
C THR A 59 -12.44 -3.36 5.78
N GLN A 60 -13.27 -2.32 6.00
CA GLN A 60 -13.50 -1.78 7.34
C GLN A 60 -14.20 -2.79 8.24
N LEU A 61 -15.20 -3.50 7.70
CA LEU A 61 -15.93 -4.55 8.43
C LEU A 61 -15.01 -5.72 8.78
N TRP A 62 -14.17 -6.13 7.83
CA TRP A 62 -13.16 -7.18 8.06
C TRP A 62 -12.21 -6.81 9.20
N TYR A 63 -11.72 -5.58 9.26
CA TYR A 63 -10.85 -5.15 10.34
C TYR A 63 -11.53 -5.17 11.72
N GLN A 64 -12.82 -4.81 11.80
CA GLN A 64 -13.56 -4.93 13.07
C GLN A 64 -13.58 -6.38 13.58
N LEU A 65 -13.84 -7.35 12.70
CA LEU A 65 -13.82 -8.77 13.05
C LEU A 65 -12.43 -9.23 13.50
N MET A 66 -11.38 -8.86 12.78
CA MET A 66 -10.00 -9.15 13.20
C MET A 66 -9.70 -8.58 14.59
N LYS A 67 -10.16 -7.36 14.88
CA LYS A 67 -9.93 -6.72 16.18
C LYS A 67 -10.67 -7.42 17.32
N GLU A 68 -11.80 -8.08 17.05
CA GLU A 68 -12.51 -8.91 18.05
C GLU A 68 -11.78 -10.22 18.33
N GLU A 69 -11.12 -10.81 17.32
CA GLU A 69 -10.38 -12.07 17.43
C GLU A 69 -9.00 -11.91 18.08
N HIS A 70 -8.40 -10.72 18.01
CA HIS A 70 -7.05 -10.44 18.47
C HIS A 70 -7.02 -9.42 19.61
N GLU A 71 -6.41 -9.77 20.75
CA GLU A 71 -6.23 -8.85 21.89
C GLU A 71 -5.37 -7.63 21.51
N VAL A 72 -4.34 -7.83 20.68
CA VAL A 72 -3.48 -6.78 20.14
C VAL A 72 -3.24 -7.04 18.65
N VAL A 73 -3.56 -6.05 17.81
CA VAL A 73 -3.27 -6.08 16.38
C VAL A 73 -2.01 -5.25 16.11
N THR A 74 -0.87 -5.91 15.94
CA THR A 74 0.37 -5.24 15.52
C THR A 74 0.33 -4.91 14.03
N TRP A 75 1.21 -4.02 13.57
CA TRP A 75 1.32 -3.72 12.14
C TRP A 75 1.61 -4.99 11.31
N GLN A 76 2.41 -5.91 11.84
CA GLN A 76 2.72 -7.17 11.17
C GLN A 76 1.48 -8.06 11.03
N VAL A 77 0.70 -8.24 12.11
CA VAL A 77 -0.55 -9.02 12.07
C VAL A 77 -1.54 -8.40 11.09
N PHE A 78 -1.65 -7.08 11.07
CA PHE A 78 -2.52 -6.36 10.15
C PHE A 78 -2.15 -6.61 8.68
N LYS A 79 -0.86 -6.53 8.34
CA LYS A 79 -0.35 -6.83 6.98
C LYS A 79 -0.65 -8.26 6.57
N GLU A 80 -0.33 -9.23 7.42
CA GLU A 80 -0.56 -10.64 7.13
C GLU A 80 -2.04 -10.93 6.87
N GLY A 81 -2.93 -10.39 7.70
CA GLY A 81 -4.36 -10.56 7.47
C GLY A 81 -4.86 -9.88 6.19
N LEU A 82 -4.31 -8.72 5.82
CA LEU A 82 -4.61 -8.09 4.52
C LEU A 82 -4.21 -9.00 3.36
N HIS A 83 -3.02 -9.60 3.41
CA HIS A 83 -2.57 -10.53 2.38
C HIS A 83 -3.40 -11.83 2.36
N VAL A 84 -3.78 -12.37 3.51
CA VAL A 84 -4.64 -13.56 3.58
C VAL A 84 -6.02 -13.29 2.97
N ARG A 85 -6.57 -12.09 3.19
CA ARG A 85 -7.94 -11.74 2.79
C ARG A 85 -8.04 -11.19 1.36
N TYR A 86 -7.09 -10.34 0.98
CA TYR A 86 -7.12 -9.55 -0.27
C TYR A 86 -5.91 -9.79 -1.16
N GLY A 87 -4.94 -10.59 -0.71
CA GLY A 87 -3.79 -10.94 -1.53
C GLY A 87 -4.20 -11.78 -2.73
N PRO A 88 -3.42 -11.76 -3.82
CA PRO A 88 -3.56 -12.75 -4.86
C PRO A 88 -3.55 -14.14 -4.22
N THR A 89 -4.52 -14.98 -4.57
CA THR A 89 -4.40 -16.39 -4.21
C THR A 89 -3.06 -16.88 -4.78
N GLN A 90 -2.34 -17.78 -4.10
CA GLN A 90 -1.08 -18.39 -4.58
C GLN A 90 -1.10 -18.85 -6.07
N TYR A 91 -2.28 -19.09 -6.64
CA TYR A 91 -2.48 -19.35 -8.06
C TYR A 91 -2.37 -18.10 -8.96
N GLN A 92 -2.87 -16.96 -8.49
CA GLN A 92 -2.88 -15.69 -9.21
C GLN A 92 -1.47 -15.07 -9.30
N ASP A 93 -0.59 -15.31 -8.33
CA ASP A 93 0.84 -14.97 -8.42
C ASP A 93 1.56 -15.78 -9.50
N PHE A 94 1.32 -17.10 -9.55
CA PHE A 94 1.88 -17.97 -10.59
C PHE A 94 1.42 -17.54 -11.99
N PHE A 95 0.13 -17.26 -12.18
CA PHE A 95 -0.38 -16.75 -13.45
C PHE A 95 0.10 -15.32 -13.76
N GLY A 96 0.24 -14.46 -12.75
CA GLY A 96 0.79 -13.11 -12.88
C GLY A 96 2.24 -13.13 -13.36
N ASP A 97 3.06 -14.00 -12.79
CA ASP A 97 4.46 -14.17 -13.18
C ASP A 97 4.59 -14.82 -14.56
N LEU A 98 3.76 -15.83 -14.86
CA LEU A 98 3.70 -16.43 -16.20
C LEU A 98 3.28 -15.42 -17.27
N THR A 99 2.24 -14.62 -17.01
CA THR A 99 1.78 -13.61 -17.96
C THR A 99 2.81 -12.49 -18.15
N LYS A 100 3.46 -12.02 -17.08
CA LYS A 100 4.58 -11.06 -17.20
C LYS A 100 5.74 -11.62 -18.03
N LEU A 101 6.12 -12.89 -17.82
CA LEU A 101 7.17 -13.55 -18.58
C LEU A 101 6.80 -13.68 -20.07
N ILE A 102 5.57 -14.14 -20.35
CA ILE A 102 5.06 -14.30 -21.72
C ILE A 102 4.96 -12.95 -22.42
N SER A 103 4.41 -11.93 -21.77
CA SER A 103 4.33 -10.58 -22.33
C SER A 103 5.71 -10.00 -22.63
N HIS A 104 6.69 -10.20 -21.75
CA HIS A 104 8.06 -9.74 -22.00
C HIS A 104 8.68 -10.45 -23.22
N VAL A 105 8.51 -11.77 -23.36
CA VAL A 105 9.01 -12.53 -24.52
C VAL A 105 8.29 -12.11 -25.81
N VAL A 106 6.97 -11.91 -25.77
CA VAL A 106 6.18 -11.47 -26.93
C VAL A 106 6.60 -10.05 -27.37
N LEU A 107 6.82 -9.13 -26.43
CA LEU A 107 7.29 -7.77 -26.73
C LEU A 107 8.71 -7.75 -27.30
N LEU A 108 9.61 -8.60 -26.81
CA LEU A 108 10.93 -8.77 -27.40
C LEU A 108 10.82 -9.27 -28.83
N VAL A 109 10.02 -10.30 -29.12
CA VAL A 109 9.85 -10.81 -30.50
C VAL A 109 9.20 -9.78 -31.42
N SER A 110 8.33 -8.91 -30.89
CA SER A 110 7.61 -7.87 -31.66
C SER A 110 8.46 -6.62 -31.95
N THR A 111 9.55 -6.40 -31.22
CA THR A 111 10.45 -5.24 -31.36
C THR A 111 11.72 -5.56 -32.15
N TRP A 112 11.90 -6.81 -32.57
CA TRP A 112 12.92 -7.25 -33.53
C TRP A 112 12.34 -7.29 -34.97
N HIS A 113 11.87 -6.15 -35.46
CA HIS A 113 11.68 -5.86 -36.90
C HIS A 113 11.64 -4.35 -37.11
#